data_AF-A0A9E4MKH8-F1
#
_entry.id   AF-A0A9E4MKH8-F1
#
_cell.length_a   1.000
_cell.length_b   1.000
_cell.length_c   1.000
_cell.angle_alpha   90.00
_cell.angle_beta   90.00
_cell.angle_gamma   90.00
#
_symmetry.space_group_name_H-M   'P 1'
#
loop_
_entity.id
_entity.type
_entity.pdbx_description
1 polymer ?
#
loop_
_entity_poly.entity_id
_entity_poly.type
_entity_poly.pdbx_seq_one_letter_code
_entity_poly.pdbx_strand_id
1 'polypeptide(L)'
;MQDTAAAGAQGRDRKRILGWAADRRDLGSHQEIVAFLGGRELWVGTTGLRHAKALERAGHLQSGFGVFDQRVSTWNRLLTADDEGVIEREGLVVYAVSRRHVAARLPFAYRPLESDPSGTEFLPVSDGRRLPVQPPRDGFYGAIDSLSKPARRTLIEGWAGDLDRGERPRQIVIYRDGTFLANLGIDRKRPDVAEHHGDPRLLRTGFRGAVPEPSDPKTFSDRHRVFAIMLRGVAVELPNLARPDPPR
;
A
#
# COMPACT_ATOMS: atom_id res chain seq x y z
N MET A 1 22.01 40.07 21.67
CA MET A 1 21.61 40.72 20.41
C MET A 1 22.03 39.80 19.27
N GLN A 2 21.04 39.09 18.69
CA GLN A 2 21.06 38.21 17.49
C GLN A 2 22.03 37.01 17.57
N ASP A 3 21.65 35.73 17.77
CA ASP A 3 20.54 34.91 17.26
C ASP A 3 20.14 35.19 15.81
N THR A 4 20.73 34.41 14.89
CA THR A 4 20.27 34.32 13.50
C THR A 4 20.20 32.85 13.08
N ALA A 5 18.99 32.32 13.26
CA ALA A 5 18.26 31.40 12.38
C ALA A 5 19.03 30.26 11.69
N ALA A 6 18.88 29.07 12.28
CA ALA A 6 18.68 27.84 11.51
C ALA A 6 17.42 27.98 10.65
N ALA A 7 17.58 28.15 9.34
CA ALA A 7 16.51 28.01 8.36
C ALA A 7 16.57 26.59 7.77
N GLY A 8 15.59 25.77 8.14
CA GLY A 8 15.50 24.36 7.83
C GLY A 8 15.42 24.07 6.34
N ALA A 9 16.41 23.37 5.82
CA ALA A 9 16.31 22.60 4.59
C ALA A 9 15.56 21.28 4.85
N GLN A 10 14.31 21.35 5.32
CA GLN A 10 13.36 20.24 5.12
C GLN A 10 12.82 20.39 3.71
N GLY A 11 13.60 19.93 2.73
CA GLY A 11 13.12 19.82 1.36
C GLY A 11 11.86 18.97 1.38
N ARG A 12 10.72 19.57 0.98
CA ARG A 12 9.52 18.82 0.63
C ARG A 12 9.98 17.64 -0.23
N ASP A 13 9.79 16.42 0.27
CA ASP A 13 10.05 15.19 -0.47
C ASP A 13 9.09 15.20 -1.65
N ARG A 14 9.49 15.87 -2.74
CA ARG A 14 8.69 16.07 -3.94
C ARG A 14 8.28 14.67 -4.38
N LYS A 15 6.97 14.43 -4.49
CA LYS A 15 6.38 13.11 -4.79
C LYS A 15 6.99 12.55 -6.09
N ARG A 16 8.06 11.78 -5.95
CA ARG A 16 8.79 11.13 -7.04
C ARG A 16 8.21 9.74 -7.22
N ILE A 17 7.61 9.50 -8.38
CA ILE A 17 7.33 8.13 -8.80
C ILE A 17 8.69 7.51 -9.11
N LEU A 18 9.07 6.50 -8.35
CA LEU A 18 10.34 5.80 -8.50
C LEU A 18 10.05 4.32 -8.56
N GLY A 19 10.65 3.64 -9.52
CA GLY A 19 10.49 2.22 -9.67
C GLY A 19 11.56 1.62 -10.56
N TRP A 20 11.36 0.36 -10.92
CA TRP A 20 12.18 -0.32 -11.89
C TRP A 20 11.36 -1.35 -12.66
N ALA A 21 11.79 -1.63 -13.89
CA ALA A 21 11.21 -2.66 -14.74
C ALA A 21 12.31 -3.29 -15.59
N ALA A 22 12.22 -4.60 -15.80
CA ALA A 22 13.19 -5.33 -16.61
C ALA A 22 12.48 -6.45 -17.38
N ASP A 23 12.76 -6.57 -18.68
CA ASP A 23 12.37 -7.76 -19.44
C ASP A 23 13.39 -8.87 -19.17
N ARG A 24 12.98 -9.91 -18.45
CA ARG A 24 13.87 -11.04 -18.12
C ARG A 24 14.28 -11.87 -19.33
N ARG A 25 13.57 -11.77 -20.45
CA ARG A 25 13.92 -12.45 -21.70
C ARG A 25 14.79 -11.58 -22.61
N ASP A 26 14.97 -10.32 -22.27
CA ASP A 26 15.80 -9.35 -22.98
C ASP A 26 16.45 -8.40 -21.96
N LEU A 27 17.29 -8.99 -21.09
CA LEU A 27 17.95 -8.25 -20.01
C LEU A 27 18.86 -7.18 -20.58
N GLY A 28 18.73 -5.95 -20.07
CA GLY A 28 19.46 -4.79 -20.58
C GLY A 28 18.67 -3.93 -21.56
N SER A 29 17.53 -4.42 -22.07
CA SER A 29 16.66 -3.58 -22.88
C SER A 29 15.98 -2.47 -22.05
N HIS A 30 16.02 -1.25 -22.59
CA HIS A 30 15.19 -0.16 -22.07
C HIS A 30 13.71 -0.53 -22.25
N GLN A 31 12.95 -0.36 -21.18
CA GLN A 31 11.49 -0.48 -21.21
C GLN A 31 10.92 0.93 -21.33
N GLU A 32 9.91 1.09 -22.16
CA GLU A 32 9.08 2.28 -22.11
C GLU A 32 8.16 2.17 -20.89
N ILE A 33 8.03 3.25 -20.14
CA ILE A 33 7.19 3.32 -18.95
C ILE A 33 6.08 4.32 -19.23
N VAL A 34 4.84 3.85 -19.14
CA VAL A 34 3.66 4.69 -19.35
C VAL A 34 2.87 4.73 -18.05
N ALA A 35 2.62 5.93 -17.52
CA ALA A 35 1.81 6.15 -16.33
C ALA A 35 0.49 6.83 -16.70
N PHE A 36 -0.59 6.35 -16.10
CA PHE A 36 -1.95 6.85 -16.27
C PHE A 36 -2.53 7.31 -14.93
N LEU A 37 -3.38 8.33 -14.99
CA LEU A 37 -4.17 8.83 -13.87
C LEU A 37 -5.62 8.93 -14.34
N GLY A 38 -6.59 8.30 -13.68
CA GLY A 38 -8.00 8.37 -14.11
C GLY A 38 -8.25 8.00 -15.58
N GLY A 39 -7.47 7.06 -16.13
CA GLY A 39 -7.58 6.60 -17.52
C GLY A 39 -6.94 7.50 -18.59
N ARG A 40 -6.43 8.68 -18.23
CA ARG A 40 -5.62 9.52 -19.14
C ARG A 40 -4.15 9.22 -18.97
N GLU A 41 -3.40 9.27 -20.07
CA GLU A 41 -1.94 9.24 -20.03
C GLU A 41 -1.45 10.46 -19.26
N LEU A 42 -0.64 10.20 -18.25
CA LEU A 42 0.00 11.22 -17.45
C LEU A 42 1.45 11.40 -17.91
N TRP A 43 2.19 10.29 -18.07
CA TRP A 43 3.63 10.30 -18.34
C TRP A 43 4.09 9.18 -19.25
N VAL A 44 5.08 9.46 -20.11
CA VAL A 44 5.84 8.46 -20.86
C VAL A 44 7.35 8.68 -20.67
N GLY A 45 8.07 7.64 -20.24
CA GLY A 45 9.53 7.69 -20.17
C GLY A 45 10.15 6.33 -20.40
N THR A 46 11.42 6.17 -20.02
CA THR A 46 12.13 4.90 -20.19
C THR A 46 12.87 4.49 -18.93
N THR A 47 13.16 3.20 -18.80
CA THR A 47 14.15 2.72 -17.84
C THR A 47 15.55 3.13 -18.28
N GLY A 48 16.51 3.08 -17.34
CA GLY A 48 17.92 3.39 -17.60
C GLY A 48 18.65 3.91 -16.37
N LEU A 49 17.92 4.24 -15.32
CA LEU A 49 18.48 4.69 -14.06
C LEU A 49 19.01 3.50 -13.25
N ARG A 50 20.04 3.77 -12.44
CA ARG A 50 20.57 2.77 -11.52
C ARG A 50 19.56 2.50 -10.41
N HIS A 51 19.21 1.24 -10.20
CA HIS A 51 18.29 0.83 -9.13
C HIS A 51 18.76 -0.46 -8.45
N ALA A 52 19.16 -0.37 -7.17
CA ALA A 52 19.76 -1.49 -6.44
C ALA A 52 18.86 -2.73 -6.39
N LYS A 53 17.55 -2.57 -6.11
CA LYS A 53 16.60 -3.69 -6.11
C LYS A 53 16.43 -4.36 -7.47
N ALA A 54 16.71 -3.66 -8.57
CA ALA A 54 16.63 -4.24 -9.90
C ALA A 54 17.82 -5.16 -10.17
N LEU A 55 19.01 -4.78 -9.68
CA LEU A 55 20.17 -5.66 -9.67
C LEU A 55 19.90 -6.93 -8.85
N GLU A 56 19.37 -6.77 -7.64
CA GLU A 56 19.05 -7.90 -6.75
C GLU A 56 18.02 -8.86 -7.34
N ARG A 57 16.91 -8.34 -7.89
CA ARG A 57 15.76 -9.16 -8.30
C ARG A 57 15.78 -9.59 -9.76
N ALA A 58 16.43 -8.83 -10.63
CA ALA A 58 16.46 -9.08 -12.06
C ALA A 58 17.88 -9.20 -12.65
N GLY A 59 18.92 -9.01 -11.84
CA GLY A 59 20.31 -9.11 -12.30
C GLY A 59 20.77 -7.91 -13.15
N HIS A 60 20.01 -6.81 -13.18
CA HIS A 60 20.31 -5.68 -14.05
C HIS A 60 20.18 -4.33 -13.34
N LEU A 61 21.28 -3.56 -13.30
CA LEU A 61 21.36 -2.34 -12.52
C LEU A 61 20.65 -1.15 -13.18
N GLN A 62 20.65 -1.05 -14.51
CA GLN A 62 20.08 0.08 -15.27
C GLN A 62 18.60 -0.13 -15.64
N SER A 63 17.82 -0.71 -14.74
CA SER A 63 16.39 -0.98 -14.94
C SER A 63 15.49 -0.02 -14.18
N GLY A 64 16.06 0.99 -13.50
CA GLY A 64 15.31 2.00 -12.77
C GLY A 64 14.65 3.03 -13.69
N PHE A 65 13.56 3.62 -13.21
CA PHE A 65 12.89 4.77 -13.80
C PHE A 65 12.43 5.73 -12.71
N GLY A 66 12.11 6.96 -13.10
CA GLY A 66 11.38 7.85 -12.23
C GLY A 66 10.93 9.13 -12.87
N VAL A 67 9.95 9.76 -12.22
CA VAL A 67 9.44 11.09 -12.55
C VAL A 67 10.15 12.07 -11.63
N PHE A 68 11.19 12.72 -12.14
CA PHE A 68 12.07 13.62 -11.37
C PHE A 68 11.71 15.10 -11.53
N ASP A 69 10.90 15.42 -12.54
CA ASP A 69 10.51 16.78 -12.89
C ASP A 69 9.00 16.84 -13.07
N GLN A 70 8.38 17.97 -12.70
CA GLN A 70 6.93 18.20 -12.84
C GLN A 70 6.45 18.20 -14.30
N ARG A 71 7.38 18.08 -15.26
CA ARG A 71 7.08 17.98 -16.68
C ARG A 71 6.70 16.56 -17.01
N VAL A 72 5.43 16.37 -17.26
CA VAL A 72 4.90 15.07 -17.65
C VAL A 72 4.73 15.02 -19.17
N SER A 73 5.49 14.14 -19.81
CA SER A 73 5.56 13.89 -21.26
C SER A 73 4.28 13.19 -21.68
N THR A 74 3.33 13.90 -22.27
CA THR A 74 3.30 14.15 -23.71
C THR A 74 2.97 15.60 -24.11
N TRP A 75 2.73 16.50 -23.16
CA TRP A 75 2.26 17.87 -23.43
C TRP A 75 3.05 18.98 -22.73
N ASN A 76 4.18 18.67 -22.09
CA ASN A 76 5.00 19.64 -21.35
C ASN A 76 4.18 20.41 -20.28
N ARG A 77 3.17 19.75 -19.71
CA ARG A 77 2.29 20.31 -18.70
C ARG A 77 2.85 20.00 -17.31
N LEU A 78 2.80 21.00 -16.43
CA LEU A 78 3.10 20.83 -15.01
C LEU A 78 1.94 20.10 -14.32
N LEU A 79 2.26 19.16 -13.41
CA LEU A 79 1.27 18.62 -12.47
C LEU A 79 0.59 19.79 -11.74
N THR A 80 -0.73 19.81 -11.80
CA THR A 80 -1.54 20.79 -11.05
C THR A 80 -1.79 20.28 -9.63
N ALA A 81 -2.19 21.17 -8.71
CA ALA A 81 -2.64 20.76 -7.38
C ALA A 81 -3.82 19.76 -7.43
N ASP A 82 -4.68 19.89 -8.45
CA ASP A 82 -5.77 18.95 -8.69
C ASP A 82 -5.24 17.57 -9.06
N ASP A 83 -4.26 17.49 -9.96
CA ASP A 83 -3.62 16.21 -10.34
C ASP A 83 -2.97 15.55 -9.13
N GLU A 84 -2.27 16.32 -8.28
CA GLU A 84 -1.67 15.80 -7.05
C GLU A 84 -2.72 15.24 -6.08
N GLY A 85 -3.85 15.92 -5.91
CA GLY A 85 -4.96 15.45 -5.10
C GLY A 85 -5.62 14.20 -5.66
N VAL A 86 -5.73 14.07 -6.98
CA VAL A 86 -6.25 12.85 -7.63
C VAL A 86 -5.26 11.69 -7.45
N ILE A 87 -3.95 11.92 -7.60
CA ILE A 87 -2.92 10.89 -7.36
C ILE A 87 -2.99 10.37 -5.91
N GLU A 88 -3.16 11.27 -4.93
CA GLU A 88 -3.25 10.86 -3.52
C GLU A 88 -4.46 9.98 -3.24
N ARG A 89 -5.58 10.17 -3.97
CA ARG A 89 -6.82 9.41 -3.78
C ARG A 89 -6.88 8.14 -4.62
N GLU A 90 -6.57 8.24 -5.90
CA GLU A 90 -6.79 7.17 -6.89
C GLU A 90 -5.51 6.39 -7.21
N GLY A 91 -4.36 7.04 -7.07
CA GLY A 91 -3.08 6.46 -7.44
C GLY A 91 -2.86 6.37 -8.94
N LEU A 92 -1.63 6.07 -9.29
CA LEU A 92 -1.22 5.89 -10.67
C LEU A 92 -1.33 4.44 -11.12
N VAL A 93 -1.66 4.27 -12.39
CA VAL A 93 -1.51 2.99 -13.07
C VAL A 93 -0.30 3.08 -13.98
N VAL A 94 0.72 2.26 -13.70
CA VAL A 94 1.97 2.29 -14.46
C VAL A 94 2.15 0.98 -15.22
N TYR A 95 2.52 1.08 -16.48
CA TYR A 95 2.89 -0.04 -17.33
C TYR A 95 4.36 0.06 -17.75
N ALA A 96 5.04 -1.08 -17.81
CA ALA A 96 6.28 -1.22 -18.55
C ALA A 96 5.99 -1.92 -19.86
N VAL A 97 6.36 -1.31 -20.97
CA VAL A 97 6.23 -1.83 -22.32
C VAL A 97 7.61 -2.23 -22.81
N SER A 98 7.77 -3.53 -23.10
CA SER A 98 9.04 -4.05 -23.61
C SER A 98 9.17 -3.83 -25.12
N ARG A 99 10.40 -3.94 -25.63
CA ARG A 99 10.69 -3.94 -27.08
C ARG A 99 9.97 -5.05 -27.85
N ARG A 100 9.50 -6.07 -27.14
CA ARG A 100 8.69 -7.17 -27.71
C ARG A 100 7.20 -6.84 -27.73
N HIS A 101 6.83 -5.57 -27.52
CA HIS A 101 5.46 -5.06 -27.48
C HIS A 101 4.58 -5.73 -26.42
N VAL A 102 5.20 -6.14 -25.31
CA VAL A 102 4.47 -6.69 -24.15
C VAL A 102 4.33 -5.59 -23.11
N ALA A 103 3.08 -5.22 -22.80
CA ALA A 103 2.77 -4.30 -21.72
C ALA A 103 2.51 -5.08 -20.42
N ALA A 104 3.28 -4.79 -19.37
CA ALA A 104 3.10 -5.37 -18.04
C ALA A 104 2.74 -4.27 -17.04
N ARG A 105 1.60 -4.42 -16.34
CA ARG A 105 1.21 -3.52 -15.26
C ARG A 105 2.17 -3.68 -14.07
N LEU A 106 2.78 -2.59 -13.63
CA LEU A 106 3.69 -2.61 -12.50
C LEU A 106 2.92 -2.69 -11.18
N PRO A 107 3.31 -3.56 -10.25
CA PRO A 107 2.73 -3.62 -8.92
C PRO A 107 3.16 -2.39 -8.09
N PHE A 108 2.30 -1.98 -7.17
CA PHE A 108 2.66 -1.00 -6.15
C PHE A 108 3.17 -1.69 -4.88
N ALA A 109 3.88 -0.92 -4.05
CA ALA A 109 4.39 -1.35 -2.76
C ALA A 109 3.93 -0.38 -1.67
N TYR A 110 3.71 -0.92 -0.49
CA TYR A 110 3.44 -0.13 0.72
C TYR A 110 4.75 0.40 1.32
N ARG A 111 4.71 1.61 1.86
CA ARG A 111 5.85 2.31 2.47
C ARG A 111 5.67 2.39 3.99
N PRO A 112 6.73 2.75 4.75
CA PRO A 112 6.58 3.03 6.18
C PRO A 112 5.44 4.03 6.44
N LEU A 113 4.76 3.88 7.58
CA LEU A 113 3.70 4.79 8.00
C LEU A 113 4.26 6.20 8.15
N GLU A 114 3.44 7.17 7.78
CA GLU A 114 3.72 8.58 7.93
C GLU A 114 2.69 9.19 8.88
N SER A 115 3.10 10.22 9.61
CA SER A 115 2.18 11.07 10.37
C SER A 115 2.39 12.51 9.95
N ASP A 116 1.31 13.26 9.84
CA ASP A 116 1.41 14.70 9.67
C ASP A 116 1.61 15.43 11.02
N PRO A 117 1.87 16.75 11.04
CA PRO A 117 2.04 17.51 12.27
C PRO A 117 0.80 17.54 13.19
N SER A 118 -0.39 17.20 12.67
CA SER A 118 -1.61 17.08 13.47
C SER A 118 -1.74 15.73 14.16
N GLY A 119 -0.84 14.79 13.86
CA GLY A 119 -0.88 13.41 14.34
C GLY A 119 -1.78 12.50 13.49
N THR A 120 -2.29 12.97 12.35
CA THR A 120 -3.04 12.13 11.43
C THR A 120 -2.07 11.17 10.74
N GLU A 121 -2.35 9.88 10.84
CA GLU A 121 -1.54 8.83 10.22
C GLU A 121 -2.01 8.52 8.80
N PHE A 122 -1.04 8.25 7.94
CA PHE A 122 -1.23 7.88 6.55
C PHE A 122 -0.43 6.63 6.23
N LEU A 123 -1.01 5.81 5.36
CA LEU A 123 -0.37 4.65 4.77
C LEU A 123 0.03 5.00 3.32
N PRO A 124 1.32 5.32 3.07
CA PRO A 124 1.76 5.75 1.75
C PRO A 124 1.95 4.54 0.84
N VAL A 125 1.58 4.71 -0.42
CA VAL A 125 1.68 3.69 -1.46
C VAL A 125 2.58 4.19 -2.58
N SER A 126 3.39 3.31 -3.17
CA SER A 126 4.35 3.69 -4.22
C SER A 126 3.70 4.18 -5.52
N ASP A 127 2.38 4.02 -5.67
CA ASP A 127 1.60 4.59 -6.76
C ASP A 127 1.16 6.04 -6.50
N GLY A 128 1.60 6.63 -5.39
CA GLY A 128 1.32 8.01 -5.00
C GLY A 128 0.14 8.17 -4.05
N ARG A 129 -0.65 7.12 -3.79
CA ARG A 129 -1.75 7.21 -2.83
C ARG A 129 -1.23 7.44 -1.41
N ARG A 130 -2.00 8.21 -0.65
CA ARG A 130 -1.82 8.40 0.80
C ARG A 130 -3.14 8.06 1.47
N LEU A 131 -3.25 6.83 1.95
CA LEU A 131 -4.50 6.33 2.52
C LEU A 131 -4.58 6.82 3.97
N PRO A 132 -5.57 7.63 4.36
CA PRO A 132 -5.74 8.00 5.76
C PRO A 132 -6.01 6.75 6.59
N VAL A 133 -5.32 6.66 7.72
CA VAL A 133 -5.53 5.61 8.72
C VAL A 133 -6.69 6.03 9.61
N GLN A 134 -7.64 5.11 9.81
CA GLN A 134 -8.78 5.35 10.69
C GLN A 134 -9.16 4.08 11.46
N PRO A 135 -9.77 4.21 12.66
CA PRO A 135 -10.39 3.08 13.33
C PRO A 135 -11.60 2.57 12.53
N PRO A 136 -12.17 1.41 12.89
CA PRO A 136 -13.43 0.92 12.32
C PRO A 136 -14.57 1.90 12.65
N ARG A 137 -15.10 2.56 11.62
CA ARG A 137 -16.23 3.50 11.65
C ARG A 137 -16.70 3.80 10.23
N ASP A 138 -17.77 4.59 10.12
CA ASP A 138 -18.27 5.12 8.84
C ASP A 138 -18.58 4.01 7.81
N GLY A 139 -19.23 2.94 8.28
CA GLY A 139 -19.55 1.76 7.48
C GLY A 139 -18.41 0.74 7.37
N PHE A 140 -17.18 1.09 7.74
CA PHE A 140 -16.07 0.15 7.74
C PHE A 140 -15.94 -0.59 9.07
N TYR A 141 -16.02 -1.91 9.00
CA TYR A 141 -15.92 -2.79 10.16
C TYR A 141 -14.97 -3.95 9.89
N GLY A 142 -14.47 -4.52 10.97
CA GLY A 142 -13.57 -5.66 10.92
C GLY A 142 -12.79 -5.81 12.21
N ALA A 143 -12.17 -6.97 12.36
CA ALA A 143 -11.35 -7.31 13.51
C ALA A 143 -10.40 -8.46 13.17
N ILE A 144 -9.36 -8.58 13.98
CA ILE A 144 -8.60 -9.82 14.10
C ILE A 144 -9.32 -10.69 15.13
N ASP A 145 -9.85 -11.82 14.67
CA ASP A 145 -10.62 -12.74 15.51
C ASP A 145 -9.69 -13.74 16.22
N SER A 146 -8.59 -14.13 15.56
CA SER A 146 -7.69 -15.15 16.08
C SER A 146 -6.23 -14.88 15.73
N LEU A 147 -5.39 -15.04 16.74
CA LEU A 147 -3.94 -15.14 16.63
C LEU A 147 -3.51 -16.45 17.27
N SER A 148 -2.89 -17.33 16.49
CA SER A 148 -2.38 -18.61 16.99
C SER A 148 -0.94 -18.79 16.55
N LYS A 149 -0.17 -19.57 17.32
CA LYS A 149 1.23 -19.87 17.00
C LYS A 149 1.45 -21.38 16.86
N PRO A 150 0.95 -22.03 15.80
CA PRO A 150 1.29 -23.41 15.55
C PRO A 150 2.79 -23.52 15.22
N ALA A 151 3.54 -24.15 16.12
CA ALA A 151 4.99 -24.31 16.02
C ALA A 151 5.74 -22.96 15.86
N ARG A 152 6.43 -22.75 14.73
CA ARG A 152 7.28 -21.59 14.47
C ARG A 152 6.63 -20.53 13.56
N ARG A 153 5.30 -20.52 13.42
CA ARG A 153 4.60 -19.51 12.61
C ARG A 153 3.46 -18.92 13.40
N THR A 154 3.28 -17.62 13.28
CA THR A 154 2.08 -16.94 13.81
C THR A 154 1.06 -16.88 12.69
N LEU A 155 -0.12 -17.44 12.94
CA LEU A 155 -1.26 -17.36 12.05
C LEU A 155 -2.21 -16.28 12.57
N ILE A 156 -2.70 -15.49 11.64
CA ILE A 156 -3.69 -14.45 11.87
C ILE A 156 -4.93 -14.75 11.05
N GLU A 157 -6.10 -14.55 11.65
CA GLU A 157 -7.40 -14.71 11.01
C GLU A 157 -8.35 -13.61 11.49
N GLY A 158 -9.25 -13.19 10.61
CA GLY A 158 -10.24 -12.17 10.90
C GLY A 158 -11.12 -11.86 9.71
N TRP A 159 -11.77 -10.71 9.75
CA TRP A 159 -12.56 -10.18 8.66
C TRP A 159 -12.48 -8.66 8.61
N ALA A 160 -12.80 -8.10 7.44
CA ALA A 160 -13.08 -6.67 7.31
C ALA A 160 -13.98 -6.42 6.09
N GLY A 161 -14.78 -5.37 6.13
CA GLY A 161 -15.71 -4.99 5.06
C GLY A 161 -16.29 -3.59 5.24
N ASP A 162 -16.81 -3.04 4.15
CA ASP A 162 -17.71 -1.89 4.12
C ASP A 162 -19.14 -2.45 4.20
N LEU A 163 -19.77 -2.34 5.37
CA LEU A 163 -21.11 -2.85 5.64
C LEU A 163 -22.19 -2.06 4.89
N ASP A 164 -21.97 -0.77 4.66
CA ASP A 164 -22.93 0.07 3.95
C ASP A 164 -23.04 -0.36 2.47
N ARG A 165 -21.92 -0.79 1.89
CA ARG A 165 -21.84 -1.17 0.47
C ARG A 165 -21.75 -2.67 0.22
N GLY A 166 -21.58 -3.47 1.26
CA GLY A 166 -21.28 -4.90 1.12
C GLY A 166 -19.96 -5.15 0.38
N GLU A 167 -18.99 -4.24 0.48
CA GLU A 167 -17.71 -4.33 -0.22
C GLU A 167 -16.64 -4.97 0.66
N ARG A 168 -15.89 -5.92 0.09
CA ARG A 168 -14.69 -6.45 0.73
C ARG A 168 -13.49 -5.52 0.54
N PRO A 169 -12.52 -5.48 1.47
CA PRO A 169 -11.27 -4.78 1.27
C PRO A 169 -10.51 -5.32 0.06
N ARG A 170 -9.63 -4.49 -0.48
CA ARG A 170 -8.70 -4.86 -1.54
C ARG A 170 -7.68 -5.89 -1.05
N GLN A 171 -7.19 -5.70 0.18
CA GLN A 171 -6.22 -6.57 0.84
C GLN A 171 -6.11 -6.20 2.32
N ILE A 172 -5.52 -7.10 3.11
CA ILE A 172 -5.02 -6.79 4.45
C ILE A 172 -3.52 -6.53 4.36
N VAL A 173 -3.03 -5.59 5.14
CA VAL A 173 -1.59 -5.34 5.29
C VAL A 173 -1.20 -5.37 6.75
N ILE A 174 -0.02 -5.90 7.01
CA ILE A 174 0.57 -6.03 8.33
C ILE A 174 1.81 -5.16 8.37
N TYR A 175 1.88 -4.33 9.41
CA TYR A 175 3.01 -3.49 9.71
C TYR A 175 3.66 -3.95 11.01
N ARG A 176 4.96 -3.73 11.12
CA ARG A 176 5.72 -3.90 12.36
C ARG A 176 6.56 -2.65 12.60
N ASP A 177 6.41 -2.04 13.78
CA ASP A 177 7.12 -0.82 14.17
C ASP A 177 7.07 0.26 13.08
N GLY A 178 5.88 0.50 12.51
CA GLY A 178 5.67 1.47 11.44
C GLY A 178 6.17 1.06 10.05
N THR A 179 6.78 -0.11 9.87
CA THR A 179 7.26 -0.59 8.58
C THR A 179 6.38 -1.70 8.00
N PHE A 180 6.12 -1.64 6.69
CA PHE A 180 5.37 -2.70 6.00
C PHE A 180 6.08 -4.05 6.12
N LEU A 181 5.35 -5.06 6.60
CA LEU A 181 5.86 -6.42 6.78
C LEU A 181 5.31 -7.38 5.72
N ALA A 182 3.99 -7.41 5.54
CA ALA A 182 3.34 -8.34 4.62
C ALA A 182 1.94 -7.88 4.20
N ASN A 183 1.41 -8.47 3.13
CA ASN A 183 0.02 -8.35 2.74
C ASN A 183 -0.65 -9.73 2.68
N LEU A 184 -1.94 -9.78 3.03
CA LEU A 184 -2.78 -10.97 2.96
C LEU A 184 -3.94 -10.76 2.00
N GLY A 185 -4.34 -11.83 1.32
CA GLY A 185 -5.54 -11.85 0.48
C GLY A 185 -6.83 -11.93 1.31
N ILE A 186 -7.93 -11.54 0.67
CA ILE A 186 -9.29 -11.74 1.20
C ILE A 186 -9.86 -13.01 0.55
N ASP A 187 -9.48 -14.15 1.12
CA ASP A 187 -9.70 -15.47 0.52
C ASP A 187 -10.64 -16.36 1.35
N ARG A 188 -11.08 -15.91 2.53
CA ARG A 188 -11.93 -16.71 3.42
C ARG A 188 -13.40 -16.33 3.32
N LYS A 189 -14.24 -17.37 3.37
CA LYS A 189 -15.67 -17.21 3.54
C LYS A 189 -16.01 -16.99 5.02
N ARG A 190 -16.97 -16.11 5.30
CA ARG A 190 -17.49 -15.77 6.63
C ARG A 190 -19.03 -15.80 6.63
N PRO A 191 -19.62 -17.00 6.62
CA PRO A 191 -21.07 -17.13 6.67
C PRO A 191 -21.65 -16.54 7.96
N ASP A 192 -20.91 -16.65 9.06
CA ASP A 192 -21.24 -16.05 10.36
C ASP A 192 -21.36 -14.52 10.29
N VAL A 193 -20.44 -13.84 9.60
CA VAL A 193 -20.51 -12.37 9.41
C VAL A 193 -21.66 -11.99 8.51
N ALA A 194 -21.87 -12.73 7.41
CA ALA A 194 -22.97 -12.49 6.49
C ALA A 194 -24.34 -12.68 7.15
N GLU A 195 -24.49 -13.71 7.99
CA GLU A 195 -25.71 -13.99 8.75
C GLU A 195 -25.95 -12.93 9.82
N HIS A 196 -24.91 -12.59 10.60
CA HIS A 196 -25.02 -11.59 11.66
C HIS A 196 -25.50 -10.22 11.16
N HIS A 197 -25.03 -9.81 9.98
CA HIS A 197 -25.41 -8.54 9.36
C HIS A 197 -26.56 -8.66 8.36
N GLY A 198 -27.07 -9.86 8.10
CA GLY A 198 -28.13 -10.09 7.10
C GLY A 198 -27.73 -9.71 5.67
N ASP A 199 -26.43 -9.71 5.33
CA ASP A 199 -25.92 -9.30 4.02
C ASP A 199 -25.03 -10.38 3.38
N PRO A 200 -25.51 -11.08 2.34
CA PRO A 200 -24.74 -12.14 1.68
C PRO A 200 -23.50 -11.61 0.92
N ARG A 201 -23.42 -10.31 0.62
CA ARG A 201 -22.24 -9.70 0.00
C ARG A 201 -21.01 -9.76 0.92
N LEU A 202 -21.25 -9.84 2.23
CA LEU A 202 -20.19 -9.96 3.24
C LEU A 202 -19.60 -11.36 3.35
N LEU A 203 -20.12 -12.34 2.61
CA LEU A 203 -19.66 -13.74 2.69
C LEU A 203 -18.15 -13.88 2.41
N ARG A 204 -17.52 -13.00 1.64
CA ARG A 204 -16.10 -13.11 1.23
C ARG A 204 -15.25 -11.96 1.78
N THR A 205 -15.45 -11.63 3.05
CA THR A 205 -14.74 -10.57 3.80
C THR A 205 -13.64 -11.11 4.72
N GLY A 206 -13.53 -12.44 4.84
CA GLY A 206 -12.56 -13.07 5.72
C GLY A 206 -11.15 -13.08 5.13
N PHE A 207 -10.15 -13.06 6.01
CA PHE A 207 -8.75 -13.25 5.68
C PHE A 207 -8.11 -14.25 6.63
N ARG A 208 -7.11 -14.99 6.13
CA ARG A 208 -6.22 -15.80 6.96
C ARG A 208 -4.83 -15.84 6.36
N GLY A 209 -3.80 -15.78 7.19
CA GLY A 209 -2.42 -15.83 6.70
C GLY A 209 -1.39 -16.11 7.78
N ALA A 210 -0.16 -16.35 7.34
CA ALA A 210 0.99 -16.42 8.22
C ALA A 210 1.69 -15.06 8.27
N VAL A 211 2.06 -14.63 9.48
CA VAL A 211 2.97 -13.51 9.68
C VAL A 211 4.39 -14.01 9.35
N PRO A 212 5.18 -13.31 8.52
CA PRO A 212 6.50 -13.79 8.09
C PRO A 212 7.44 -14.11 9.24
N GLU A 213 7.34 -13.36 10.33
CA GLU A 213 8.16 -13.54 11.52
C GLU A 213 7.34 -14.12 12.68
N PRO A 214 7.87 -15.13 13.39
CA PRO A 214 7.19 -15.69 14.56
C PRO A 214 7.04 -14.62 15.65
N SER A 215 5.81 -14.32 16.01
CA SER A 215 5.43 -13.36 17.04
C SER A 215 4.58 -14.04 18.11
N ASP A 216 4.72 -13.63 19.37
CA ASP A 216 3.82 -14.12 20.43
C ASP A 216 2.43 -13.47 20.24
N PRO A 217 1.34 -14.26 20.12
CA PRO A 217 -0.02 -13.73 20.06
C PRO A 217 -0.36 -12.72 21.16
N LYS A 218 0.18 -12.88 22.38
CA LYS A 218 -0.11 -12.00 23.53
C LYS A 218 0.47 -10.60 23.39
N THR A 219 1.62 -10.48 22.73
CA THR A 219 2.37 -9.22 22.54
C THR A 219 2.33 -8.77 21.08
N PHE A 220 1.53 -9.41 20.23
CA PHE A 220 1.47 -9.13 18.80
C PHE A 220 1.21 -7.64 18.54
N SER A 221 0.18 -7.09 19.19
CA SER A 221 -0.24 -5.69 19.06
C SER A 221 0.74 -4.68 19.64
N ASP A 222 1.76 -5.10 20.40
CA ASP A 222 2.75 -4.17 20.95
C ASP A 222 3.68 -3.62 19.87
N ARG A 223 3.86 -4.40 18.79
CA ARG A 223 4.74 -4.05 17.67
C ARG A 223 4.07 -4.14 16.32
N HIS A 224 2.95 -4.86 16.20
CA HIS A 224 2.27 -5.08 14.95
C HIS A 224 0.95 -4.32 14.88
N ARG A 225 0.69 -3.75 13.71
CA ARG A 225 -0.57 -3.13 13.34
C ARG A 225 -1.09 -3.76 12.07
N VAL A 226 -2.40 -3.95 11.97
CA VAL A 226 -3.03 -4.63 10.85
C VAL A 226 -4.08 -3.71 10.26
N PHE A 227 -4.03 -3.52 8.95
CA PHE A 227 -4.94 -2.62 8.26
C PHE A 227 -5.69 -3.33 7.14
N ALA A 228 -7.00 -3.08 7.05
CA ALA A 228 -7.79 -3.40 5.87
C ALA A 228 -7.74 -2.23 4.89
N ILE A 229 -7.33 -2.50 3.65
CA ILE A 229 -7.22 -1.49 2.61
C ILE A 229 -8.54 -1.46 1.84
N MET A 230 -9.35 -0.43 2.07
CA MET A 230 -10.69 -0.33 1.52
C MET A 230 -10.66 0.21 0.08
N LEU A 231 -11.66 -0.14 -0.72
CA LEU A 231 -11.77 0.33 -2.11
C LEU A 231 -11.97 1.85 -2.20
N ARG A 232 -12.51 2.46 -1.14
CA ARG A 232 -12.73 3.90 -1.01
C ARG A 232 -11.48 4.71 -0.67
N GLY A 233 -10.30 4.09 -0.70
CA GLY A 233 -9.03 4.79 -0.53
C GLY A 233 -8.66 5.09 0.92
N VAL A 234 -9.16 4.31 1.88
CA VAL A 234 -8.81 4.43 3.31
C VAL A 234 -8.14 3.14 3.82
N ALA A 235 -7.32 3.28 4.85
CA ALA A 235 -6.74 2.15 5.59
C ALA A 235 -7.43 2.05 6.96
N VAL A 236 -8.14 0.97 7.21
CA VAL A 236 -8.88 0.77 8.47
C VAL A 236 -8.04 -0.10 9.39
N GLU A 237 -7.65 0.42 10.54
CA GLU A 237 -6.90 -0.33 11.54
C GLU A 237 -7.81 -1.36 12.23
N LEU A 238 -7.41 -2.63 12.17
CA LEU A 238 -8.20 -3.72 12.71
C LEU A 238 -7.85 -3.96 14.18
N PRO A 239 -8.82 -3.86 15.09
CA PRO A 239 -8.60 -4.17 16.49
C PRO A 239 -8.29 -5.67 16.66
N ASN A 240 -7.46 -5.97 17.66
CA ASN A 240 -7.14 -7.34 18.03
C ASN A 240 -8.08 -7.84 19.13
N LEU A 241 -9.13 -8.57 18.72
CA LEU A 241 -10.09 -9.17 19.65
C LEU A 241 -9.62 -10.51 20.21
N ALA A 242 -8.50 -11.06 19.70
CA ALA A 242 -7.89 -12.28 20.24
C ALA A 242 -7.20 -12.06 21.60
N ARG A 243 -7.27 -10.85 22.17
CA ARG A 243 -6.78 -10.54 23.51
C ARG A 243 -7.87 -10.89 24.53
N PRO A 244 -7.62 -11.76 25.53
CA PRO A 244 -8.47 -11.78 26.70
C PRO A 244 -8.34 -10.44 27.41
N ASP A 245 -9.46 -9.85 27.87
CA ASP A 245 -9.44 -8.67 28.72
C ASP A 245 -8.49 -8.89 29.90
N PRO A 246 -7.71 -7.87 30.33
CA PRO A 246 -7.02 -7.96 31.60
C PRO A 246 -8.08 -8.17 32.71
N PRO A 247 -7.82 -9.03 33.72
CA PRO A 247 -8.75 -9.18 34.83
C PRO A 247 -8.96 -7.82 35.51
N ARG A 248 -10.23 -7.47 35.75
CA ARG A 248 -10.63 -6.31 36.55
C ARG A 248 -10.18 -6.47 38.00
#